data_AF-A0A7S0XRF7-F1
#
_entry.id   AF-A0A7S0XRF7-F1
#
_cell.length_a   1.000
_cell.length_b   1.000
_cell.length_c   1.000
_cell.angle_alpha   90.00
_cell.angle_beta   90.00
_cell.angle_gamma   90.00
#
_symmetry.space_group_name_H-M   'P 1'
#
loop_
_entity.id
_entity.type
_entity.pdbx_description
1 polymer ?
#
loop_
_entity_poly.entity_id
_entity_poly.type
_entity_poly.pdbx_seq_one_letter_code
_entity_poly.pdbx_strand_id
1 'polypeptide(L)'
;GTGSFEKCKSSADKIFDKGAKCLDEPCSFGGVHQPPMWQGGKAHVILFENFFHTARNVGMVPGREELTPRDFEEAGAKYCSSKWDDVSMHGPDAAYPAMEKDAEYKTCFSLAYIAAFLQTGLNMPRDTKVPVLGQVGGSDIEWSLGQALMAAMNPT
;
A
#
# COMPACT_ATOMS: atom_id res chain seq x y z
N GLY A 1 9.16 10.73 16.77
CA GLY A 1 7.72 10.47 16.58
C GLY A 1 7.14 9.81 17.83
N THR A 2 5.83 9.82 18.03
CA THR A 2 5.17 9.19 19.21
C THR A 2 4.94 7.68 19.06
N GLY A 3 5.27 7.10 17.89
CA GLY A 3 5.15 5.66 17.64
C GLY A 3 3.72 5.10 17.61
N SER A 4 2.70 5.95 17.48
CA SER A 4 1.30 5.52 17.49
C SER A 4 0.76 5.40 16.06
N PHE A 5 0.59 4.15 15.61
CA PHE A 5 -0.02 3.86 14.31
C PHE A 5 -1.43 4.46 14.19
N GLU A 6 -2.27 4.29 15.21
CA GLU A 6 -3.65 4.79 15.22
C GLU A 6 -3.71 6.31 14.99
N LYS A 7 -2.88 7.09 15.71
CA LYS A 7 -2.80 8.54 15.52
C LYS A 7 -2.28 8.91 14.14
N CYS A 8 -1.31 8.15 13.62
CA CYS A 8 -0.76 8.36 12.27
C CYS A 8 -1.82 8.09 11.19
N LYS A 9 -2.52 6.95 11.26
CA LYS A 9 -3.60 6.57 10.34
C LYS A 9 -4.74 7.59 10.40
N SER A 10 -5.19 7.96 11.61
CA SER A 10 -6.24 8.98 11.79
C SER A 10 -5.85 10.34 11.20
N SER A 11 -4.56 10.68 11.23
CA SER A 11 -4.06 11.89 10.57
C SER A 11 -4.05 11.75 9.05
N ALA A 12 -3.66 10.59 8.52
CA ALA A 12 -3.71 10.29 7.08
C ALA A 12 -5.14 10.23 6.54
N ASP A 13 -6.09 9.71 7.32
CA ASP A 13 -7.51 9.62 6.93
C ASP A 13 -8.09 11.00 6.56
N LYS A 14 -7.60 12.08 7.19
CA LYS A 14 -8.01 13.47 6.91
C LYS A 14 -7.60 13.99 5.54
N ILE A 15 -6.65 13.33 4.87
CA ILE A 15 -6.21 13.71 3.50
C ILE A 15 -7.32 13.39 2.49
N PHE A 16 -8.08 12.32 2.75
CA PHE A 16 -9.13 11.87 1.85
C PHE A 16 -10.40 12.66 2.16
N ASP A 17 -10.61 13.77 1.45
CA ASP A 17 -11.79 14.63 1.59
C ASP A 17 -13.08 13.86 1.21
N LYS A 18 -13.63 13.11 2.17
CA LYS A 18 -14.87 12.34 2.02
C LYS A 18 -16.12 13.23 2.00
N GLY A 19 -15.99 14.51 2.37
CA GLY A 19 -17.10 15.47 2.40
C GLY A 19 -17.31 16.22 1.08
N ALA A 20 -16.35 16.13 0.16
CA ALA A 20 -16.46 16.72 -1.16
C ALA A 20 -17.72 16.26 -1.90
N LYS A 21 -18.38 17.21 -2.58
CA LYS A 21 -19.56 16.92 -3.40
C LYS A 21 -19.19 15.97 -4.55
N CYS A 22 -19.83 14.81 -4.59
CA CYS A 22 -19.75 13.89 -5.72
C CYS A 22 -20.73 14.32 -6.82
N LEU A 23 -20.24 14.55 -8.03
CA LEU A 23 -21.09 14.92 -9.18
C LEU A 23 -21.53 13.70 -9.99
N ASP A 24 -20.79 12.60 -9.90
CA ASP A 24 -21.04 11.35 -10.62
C ASP A 24 -20.76 10.17 -9.67
N GLU A 25 -21.82 9.58 -9.12
CA GLU A 25 -21.72 8.51 -8.13
C GLU A 25 -21.44 7.14 -8.79
N PRO A 26 -20.71 6.23 -8.13
CA PRO A 26 -20.11 6.38 -6.80
C PRO A 26 -18.78 7.14 -6.81
N CYS A 27 -18.45 7.86 -5.73
CA CYS A 27 -17.13 8.50 -5.55
C CYS A 27 -16.23 7.80 -4.53
N SER A 28 -14.92 8.02 -4.67
CA SER A 28 -13.90 7.65 -3.68
C SER A 28 -13.66 8.79 -2.68
N PHE A 29 -12.80 9.75 -2.99
CA PHE A 29 -12.53 10.94 -2.17
C PHE A 29 -12.33 12.16 -3.07
N GLY A 30 -12.47 13.37 -2.51
CA GLY A 30 -12.31 14.62 -3.26
C GLY A 30 -13.36 14.82 -4.36
N GLY A 31 -14.52 14.14 -4.27
CA GLY A 31 -15.59 14.23 -5.26
C GLY A 31 -15.28 13.53 -6.58
N VAL A 32 -14.27 12.66 -6.62
CA VAL A 32 -13.84 11.92 -7.82
C VAL A 32 -14.61 10.61 -7.95
N HIS A 33 -15.30 10.45 -9.09
CA HIS A 33 -15.99 9.22 -9.46
C HIS A 33 -15.04 8.02 -9.43
N GLN A 34 -15.47 6.92 -8.80
CA GLN A 34 -14.79 5.65 -8.79
C GLN A 34 -15.84 4.53 -8.82
N PRO A 35 -15.88 3.68 -9.86
CA PRO A 35 -16.80 2.55 -9.88
C PRO A 35 -16.52 1.57 -8.74
N PRO A 36 -17.47 0.68 -8.38
CA PRO A 36 -17.23 -0.36 -7.39
C PRO A 36 -16.08 -1.30 -7.82
N MET A 37 -15.03 -1.40 -7.02
CA MET A 37 -13.81 -2.18 -7.35
C MET A 37 -13.64 -3.49 -6.55
N TRP A 38 -14.42 -3.68 -5.49
CA TRP A 38 -14.28 -4.80 -4.54
C TRP A 38 -15.64 -5.43 -4.21
N GLN A 39 -16.20 -6.16 -5.17
CA GLN A 39 -17.43 -6.92 -4.99
C GLN A 39 -17.13 -8.37 -4.59
N GLY A 40 -17.93 -8.94 -3.68
CA GLY A 40 -17.78 -10.34 -3.27
C GLY A 40 -16.46 -10.67 -2.54
N GLY A 41 -15.78 -9.68 -1.96
CA GLY A 41 -14.55 -9.87 -1.16
C GLY A 41 -13.28 -10.07 -1.98
N LYS A 42 -13.32 -9.84 -3.30
CA LYS A 42 -12.14 -9.88 -4.18
C LYS A 42 -11.87 -8.50 -4.76
N ALA A 43 -10.60 -8.14 -4.82
CA ALA A 43 -10.15 -6.95 -5.52
C ALA A 43 -9.89 -7.26 -7.00
N HIS A 44 -10.37 -6.41 -7.91
CA HIS A 44 -9.99 -6.45 -9.33
C HIS A 44 -8.76 -5.58 -9.64
N VAL A 45 -7.82 -5.55 -8.71
CA VAL A 45 -6.59 -4.76 -8.82
C VAL A 45 -5.41 -5.55 -8.27
N ILE A 46 -4.22 -5.13 -8.68
CA ILE A 46 -2.94 -5.56 -8.11
C ILE A 46 -2.32 -4.32 -7.47
N LEU A 47 -1.82 -4.46 -6.25
CA LEU A 47 -1.00 -3.43 -5.62
C LEU A 47 0.47 -3.69 -5.96
N PHE A 48 1.15 -2.70 -6.53
CA PHE A 48 2.54 -2.80 -6.94
C PHE A 48 3.32 -1.59 -6.41
N GLU A 49 4.61 -1.47 -6.76
CA GLU A 49 5.43 -0.32 -6.38
C GLU A 49 5.46 -0.11 -4.86
N ASN A 50 5.21 1.11 -4.36
CA ASN A 50 5.39 1.42 -2.95
C ASN A 50 4.52 0.56 -2.01
N PHE A 51 3.42 -0.03 -2.48
CA PHE A 51 2.68 -1.05 -1.71
C PHE A 51 3.53 -2.30 -1.47
N PHE A 52 4.16 -2.81 -2.52
CA PHE A 52 5.05 -3.97 -2.47
C PHE A 52 6.32 -3.68 -1.66
N HIS A 53 7.02 -2.56 -1.92
CA HIS A 53 8.23 -2.20 -1.17
C HIS A 53 7.93 -2.00 0.32
N THR A 54 6.83 -1.32 0.67
CA THR A 54 6.44 -1.15 2.08
C THR A 54 6.10 -2.48 2.74
N ALA A 55 5.39 -3.38 2.05
CA ALA A 55 5.08 -4.71 2.56
C ALA A 55 6.35 -5.56 2.76
N ARG A 56 7.32 -5.44 1.85
CA ARG A 56 8.61 -6.13 1.91
C ARG A 56 9.45 -5.66 3.09
N ASN A 57 9.47 -4.34 3.36
CA ASN A 57 10.21 -3.75 4.49
C ASN A 57 9.81 -4.36 5.84
N VAL A 58 8.57 -4.82 5.97
CA VAL A 58 8.06 -5.46 7.19
C VAL A 58 7.89 -6.97 7.08
N GLY A 59 8.44 -7.58 6.02
CA GLY A 59 8.49 -9.03 5.85
C GLY A 59 7.15 -9.68 5.49
N MET A 60 6.17 -8.92 4.99
CA MET A 60 4.89 -9.49 4.54
C MET A 60 5.01 -10.24 3.20
N VAL A 61 5.90 -9.77 2.32
CA VAL A 61 6.19 -10.38 1.01
C VAL A 61 7.69 -10.67 0.89
N PRO A 62 8.12 -11.70 0.14
CA PRO A 62 7.34 -12.60 -0.73
C PRO A 62 6.59 -13.74 0.00
N GLY A 63 6.50 -13.73 1.33
CA GLY A 63 5.87 -14.80 2.12
C GLY A 63 4.35 -14.96 1.96
N ARG A 64 3.67 -14.05 1.26
CA ARG A 64 2.22 -14.05 1.03
C ARG A 64 1.89 -13.57 -0.37
N GLU A 65 0.97 -14.27 -1.05
CA GLU A 65 0.49 -13.90 -2.38
C GLU A 65 -0.55 -12.77 -2.35
N GLU A 66 -1.37 -12.72 -1.29
CA GLU A 66 -2.41 -11.71 -1.09
C GLU A 66 -2.31 -11.10 0.31
N LEU A 67 -2.52 -9.78 0.38
CA LEU A 67 -2.65 -9.02 1.61
C LEU A 67 -4.06 -8.42 1.71
N THR A 68 -4.38 -7.90 2.87
CA THR A 68 -5.62 -7.18 3.18
C THR A 68 -5.27 -5.83 3.81
N PRO A 69 -6.17 -4.84 3.79
CA PRO A 69 -5.96 -3.61 4.54
C PRO A 69 -5.66 -3.84 6.03
N ARG A 70 -6.26 -4.87 6.65
CA ARG A 70 -5.94 -5.30 8.02
C ARG A 70 -4.46 -5.65 8.20
N ASP A 71 -3.85 -6.36 7.25
CA ASP A 71 -2.46 -6.77 7.35
C ASP A 71 -1.52 -5.55 7.46
N PHE A 72 -1.80 -4.50 6.68
CA PHE A 72 -1.06 -3.24 6.77
C PHE A 72 -1.26 -2.52 8.11
N GLU A 73 -2.46 -2.60 8.70
CA GLU A 73 -2.71 -2.06 10.04
C GLU A 73 -1.96 -2.80 11.13
N GLU A 74 -1.99 -4.13 11.11
CA GLU A 74 -1.33 -4.96 12.12
C GLU A 74 0.19 -4.83 12.02
N ALA A 75 0.74 -4.85 10.80
CA ALA A 75 2.15 -4.58 10.57
C ALA A 75 2.53 -3.14 10.97
N GLY A 76 1.68 -2.15 10.67
CA GLY A 76 1.87 -0.76 11.07
C GLY A 76 1.87 -0.56 12.58
N ALA A 77 0.95 -1.20 13.31
CA ALA A 77 0.88 -1.15 14.76
C ALA A 77 2.16 -1.71 15.39
N LYS A 78 2.67 -2.84 14.87
CA LYS A 78 3.93 -3.44 15.31
C LYS A 78 5.14 -2.56 14.97
N TYR A 79 5.25 -2.11 13.73
CA TYR A 79 6.39 -1.33 13.26
C TYR A 79 6.47 0.03 13.94
N CYS A 80 5.37 0.79 13.98
CA CYS A 80 5.35 2.13 14.55
C CYS A 80 5.66 2.14 16.06
N SER A 81 5.33 1.07 16.80
CA SER A 81 5.60 0.96 18.24
C SER A 81 7.00 0.43 18.58
N SER A 82 7.76 0.00 17.57
CA SER A 82 9.15 -0.46 17.74
C SER A 82 10.06 0.70 18.13
N LYS A 83 11.15 0.43 18.86
CA LYS A 83 12.15 1.45 19.15
C LYS A 83 12.93 1.78 17.88
N TRP A 84 13.42 3.01 17.81
CA TRP A 84 14.21 3.45 16.66
C TRP A 84 15.44 2.57 16.41
N ASP A 85 16.14 2.18 17.48
CA ASP A 85 17.32 1.32 17.38
C ASP A 85 16.98 -0.07 16.80
N ASP A 86 15.77 -0.60 17.08
CA ASP A 86 15.33 -1.90 16.56
C ASP A 86 15.04 -1.84 15.05
N VAL A 87 14.48 -0.72 14.56
CA VAL A 87 14.11 -0.56 13.15
C VAL A 87 15.24 -0.04 12.27
N SER A 88 16.23 0.64 12.87
CA SER A 88 17.42 1.15 12.17
C SER A 88 18.57 0.15 12.14
N MET A 89 18.46 -0.97 12.86
CA MET A 89 19.45 -2.03 12.84
C MET A 89 19.46 -2.75 11.48
N HIS A 90 20.66 -2.97 10.95
CA HIS A 90 20.87 -3.72 9.72
C HIS A 90 21.77 -4.94 9.99
N GLY A 91 21.55 -6.03 9.26
CA GLY A 91 22.33 -7.25 9.38
C GLY A 91 21.47 -8.48 9.71
N PRO A 92 22.10 -9.64 9.96
CA PRO A 92 21.40 -10.91 10.17
C PRO A 92 20.50 -10.93 11.42
N ASP A 93 20.84 -10.13 12.44
CA ASP A 93 20.10 -10.05 13.69
C ASP A 93 19.00 -8.97 13.68
N ALA A 94 18.81 -8.28 12.55
CA ALA A 94 17.82 -7.21 12.40
C ALA A 94 16.39 -7.72 12.61
N ALA A 95 15.56 -6.93 13.31
CA ALA A 95 14.17 -7.25 13.56
C ALA A 95 13.29 -7.22 12.29
N TYR A 96 13.77 -6.52 11.25
CA TYR A 96 13.11 -6.35 9.97
C TYR A 96 14.06 -6.71 8.82
N PRO A 97 13.52 -7.13 7.66
CA PRO A 97 14.33 -7.39 6.46
C PRO A 97 15.20 -6.19 6.06
N ALA A 98 16.25 -6.47 5.29
CA ALA A 98 17.04 -5.42 4.66
C ALA A 98 16.15 -4.54 3.78
N MET A 99 16.07 -3.26 4.13
CA MET A 99 15.29 -2.28 3.42
C MET A 99 16.16 -1.49 2.45
N GLU A 100 15.53 -0.80 1.50
CA GLU A 100 16.21 0.26 0.77
C GLU A 100 16.72 1.32 1.73
N LYS A 101 17.77 2.03 1.30
CA LYS A 101 18.30 3.16 2.06
C LYS A 101 17.15 4.07 2.47
N ASP A 102 17.19 4.57 3.70
CA ASP A 102 16.28 5.63 4.15
C ASP A 102 14.81 5.15 4.25
N ALA A 103 14.54 3.85 4.13
CA ALA A 103 13.18 3.32 4.20
C ALA A 103 12.64 3.24 5.63
N GLU A 104 13.52 3.06 6.61
CA GLU A 104 13.17 2.88 8.02
C GLU A 104 12.39 4.08 8.60
N TYR A 105 12.72 5.31 8.18
CA TYR A 105 12.03 6.52 8.66
C TYR A 105 10.62 6.68 8.07
N LYS A 106 10.40 6.23 6.84
CA LYS A 106 9.11 6.40 6.13
C LYS A 106 8.16 5.25 6.39
N THR A 107 8.66 4.06 6.73
CA THR A 107 7.86 2.83 6.77
C THR A 107 6.65 2.92 7.70
N CYS A 108 6.77 3.51 8.90
CA CYS A 108 5.60 3.71 9.78
C CYS A 108 4.52 4.56 9.11
N PHE A 109 4.90 5.68 8.50
CA PHE A 109 3.98 6.55 7.76
C PHE A 109 3.39 5.83 6.55
N SER A 110 4.21 5.12 5.76
CA SER A 110 3.77 4.39 4.58
C SER A 110 2.73 3.32 4.93
N LEU A 111 2.93 2.56 6.02
CA LEU A 111 1.94 1.58 6.49
C LEU A 111 0.62 2.26 6.89
N ALA A 112 0.70 3.35 7.66
CA ALA A 112 -0.48 4.11 8.09
C ALA A 112 -1.23 4.73 6.90
N TYR A 113 -0.50 5.30 5.95
CA TYR A 113 -1.05 5.90 4.75
C TYR A 113 -1.68 4.85 3.84
N ILE A 114 -1.02 3.70 3.60
CA ILE A 114 -1.57 2.61 2.80
C ILE A 114 -2.88 2.10 3.43
N ALA A 115 -2.89 1.83 4.74
CA ALA A 115 -4.09 1.38 5.42
C ALA A 115 -5.24 2.40 5.32
N ALA A 116 -4.96 3.69 5.48
CA ALA A 116 -5.92 4.78 5.33
C ALA A 116 -6.39 4.92 3.87
N PHE A 117 -5.48 4.87 2.91
CA PHE A 117 -5.78 5.01 1.48
C PHE A 117 -6.69 3.88 0.99
N LEU A 118 -6.36 2.63 1.31
CA LEU A 118 -7.17 1.49 0.90
C LEU A 118 -8.57 1.56 1.54
N GLN A 119 -8.67 1.76 2.85
CA GLN A 119 -9.96 1.72 3.54
C GLN A 119 -10.79 2.99 3.38
N THR A 120 -10.20 4.14 3.68
CA THR A 120 -10.89 5.44 3.69
C THR A 120 -10.90 6.06 2.31
N GLY A 121 -9.76 6.08 1.61
CA GLY A 121 -9.66 6.64 0.26
C GLY A 121 -10.52 5.86 -0.72
N LEU A 122 -10.20 4.58 -0.91
CA LEU A 122 -10.79 3.74 -1.94
C LEU A 122 -12.06 2.98 -1.49
N ASN A 123 -12.49 3.13 -0.24
CA ASN A 123 -13.62 2.40 0.34
C ASN A 123 -13.43 0.87 0.27
N MET A 124 -12.19 0.37 0.32
CA MET A 124 -11.91 -1.06 0.32
C MET A 124 -12.29 -1.66 1.68
N PRO A 125 -13.17 -2.68 1.72
CA PRO A 125 -13.45 -3.38 2.96
C PRO A 125 -12.17 -3.95 3.58
N ARG A 126 -12.06 -3.84 4.90
CA ARG A 126 -10.86 -4.13 5.69
C ARG A 126 -10.24 -5.52 5.47
N ASP A 127 -11.07 -6.50 5.10
CA ASP A 127 -10.70 -7.90 4.91
C ASP A 127 -10.66 -8.33 3.42
N THR A 128 -10.75 -7.38 2.49
CA THR A 128 -10.64 -7.66 1.06
C THR A 128 -9.23 -8.12 0.74
N LYS A 129 -9.12 -9.31 0.12
CA LYS A 129 -7.84 -9.82 -0.36
C LYS A 129 -7.44 -9.15 -1.66
N VAL A 130 -6.19 -8.72 -1.73
CA VAL A 130 -5.61 -8.07 -2.90
C VAL A 130 -4.19 -8.61 -3.15
N PRO A 131 -3.86 -9.00 -4.38
CA PRO A 131 -2.49 -9.35 -4.75
C PRO A 131 -1.54 -8.16 -4.56
N VAL A 132 -0.37 -8.40 -3.97
CA VAL A 132 0.67 -7.40 -3.80
C VAL A 132 1.97 -7.90 -4.42
N LEU A 133 2.33 -7.36 -5.58
CA LEU A 133 3.35 -7.93 -6.47
C LEU A 133 4.37 -6.86 -6.86
N GLY A 134 5.65 -7.23 -6.86
CA GLY A 134 6.72 -6.41 -7.46
C GLY A 134 6.99 -6.79 -8.91
N GLN A 135 6.69 -8.03 -9.30
CA GLN A 135 7.01 -8.58 -10.61
C GLN A 135 5.93 -9.55 -11.09
N VAL A 136 5.79 -9.69 -12.40
CA VAL A 136 4.99 -10.73 -13.08
C VAL A 136 5.85 -11.37 -14.16
N GLY A 137 6.01 -12.70 -14.11
CA GLY A 137 6.79 -13.43 -15.12
C GLY A 137 8.26 -13.02 -15.20
N GLY A 138 8.85 -12.57 -14.09
CA GLY A 138 10.23 -12.08 -14.03
C GLY A 138 10.44 -10.67 -14.59
N SER A 139 9.37 -9.95 -14.94
CA SER A 139 9.40 -8.54 -15.33
C SER A 139 8.79 -7.68 -14.23
N ASP A 140 9.36 -6.49 -14.02
CA ASP A 140 8.79 -5.49 -13.11
C ASP A 140 7.44 -4.95 -13.65
N ILE A 141 6.57 -4.52 -12.74
CA ILE A 141 5.22 -4.05 -13.07
C ILE A 141 5.23 -2.54 -13.31
N GLU A 142 5.61 -2.10 -14.52
CA GLU A 142 5.70 -0.68 -14.87
C GLU A 142 4.95 -0.31 -16.14
N TRP A 143 4.48 0.94 -16.18
CA TRP A 143 3.78 1.50 -17.34
C TRP A 143 4.64 1.53 -18.61
N SER A 144 5.97 1.62 -18.46
CA SER A 144 6.91 1.74 -19.56
C SER A 144 6.92 0.49 -20.46
N LEU A 145 6.75 -0.70 -19.88
CA LEU A 145 6.61 -1.94 -20.64
C LEU A 145 5.35 -1.93 -21.51
N GLY A 146 4.23 -1.47 -20.96
CA GLY A 146 2.98 -1.30 -21.70
C GLY A 146 3.14 -0.32 -22.86
N GLN A 147 3.83 0.80 -22.63
CA GLN A 147 4.12 1.78 -23.68
C GLN A 147 4.98 1.19 -24.81
N ALA A 148 6.01 0.41 -24.46
CA ALA A 148 6.86 -0.25 -25.45
C ALA A 148 6.07 -1.27 -26.29
N LEU A 149 5.19 -2.05 -25.66
CA LEU A 149 4.31 -2.99 -26.36
C LEU A 149 3.36 -2.26 -27.32
N MET A 150 2.73 -1.18 -26.86
CA MET A 150 1.83 -0.36 -27.69
C MET A 150 2.54 0.22 -28.91
N ALA A 151 3.77 0.69 -28.75
CA ALA A 151 4.58 1.19 -29.87
C ALA A 151 4.97 0.07 -30.85
N ALA A 152 5.30 -1.13 -30.36
CA ALA A 152 5.62 -2.27 -31.20
C ALA A 152 4.41 -2.83 -31.97
N MET A 153 3.21 -2.75 -31.39
CA MET A 153 1.96 -3.22 -32.01
C MET A 153 1.42 -2.26 -33.09
N ASN A 154 1.77 -0.98 -33.02
CA ASN A 154 1.40 0.04 -34.01
C ASN A 154 2.65 0.69 -34.63
N PRO A 155 3.46 -0.06 -35.40
CA PRO A 155 4.61 0.53 -36.07
C PRO A 155 4.13 1.57 -37.08
N THR A 156 4.61 2.81 -36.92
CA THR A 156 4.44 3.90 -37.89
C THR A 156 5.08 3.58 -39.23
#